data_AF-A0A433VK67-F1
#
_entry.id   AF-A0A433VK67-F1
#
_cell.length_a   1.000
_cell.length_b   1.000
_cell.length_c   1.000
_cell.angle_alpha   90.00
_cell.angle_beta   90.00
_cell.angle_gamma   90.00
#
_symmetry.space_group_name_H-M   'P 1'
#
loop_
_entity.id
_entity.type
_entity.pdbx_description
1 polymer ?
#
loop_
_entity_poly.entity_id
_entity_poly.type
_entity_poly.pdbx_seq_one_letter_code
_entity_poly.pdbx_strand_id
1 'polypeptide(L)'
;MLTLKVHYRGVDFKGQQLEPLEFCHKWLKMPAPGERGYYKTCVKLLAKATGLSARTVEGWGSDFSNRPDYVLTTLKKEDTILQIRELVKKSDLSEFID
;
A
#
# COMPACT_ATOMS: atom_id res chain seq x y z
N MET A 1 -40.79 -14.89 -11.41
CA MET A 1 -39.41 -14.92 -10.89
C MET A 1 -38.50 -14.30 -11.94
N LEU A 2 -38.03 -13.07 -11.72
CA LEU A 2 -37.07 -12.42 -12.62
C LEU A 2 -35.67 -12.55 -12.01
N THR A 3 -34.80 -13.29 -12.68
CA THR A 3 -33.41 -13.52 -12.27
C THR A 3 -32.57 -12.29 -12.65
N LEU A 4 -32.14 -11.50 -11.67
CA LEU A 4 -31.16 -10.44 -11.87
C LEU A 4 -29.78 -11.07 -12.12
N LYS A 5 -29.36 -11.10 -13.39
CA LYS A 5 -27.96 -11.39 -13.76
C LYS A 5 -27.13 -10.13 -13.50
N VAL A 6 -26.45 -10.10 -12.36
CA VAL A 6 -25.43 -9.09 -12.09
C VAL A 6 -24.22 -9.41 -12.96
N HIS A 7 -23.99 -8.60 -14.00
CA HIS A 7 -22.80 -8.69 -14.84
C HIS A 7 -21.71 -7.84 -14.18
N TYR A 8 -20.77 -8.48 -13.49
CA TYR A 8 -19.57 -7.80 -13.01
C TYR A 8 -18.71 -7.44 -14.23
N ARG A 9 -18.80 -6.18 -14.70
CA ARG A 9 -17.78 -5.62 -15.59
C ARG A 9 -16.46 -5.65 -14.83
N GLY A 10 -15.51 -6.44 -15.30
CA GLY A 10 -14.13 -6.41 -14.81
C GLY A 10 -13.63 -4.97 -14.86
N VAL A 11 -13.26 -4.43 -13.70
CA VAL A 11 -12.72 -3.08 -13.58
C VAL A 11 -11.28 -3.17 -14.09
N ASP A 12 -10.96 -2.48 -15.18
CA ASP A 12 -9.59 -2.41 -15.67
C ASP A 12 -8.73 -1.67 -14.63
N PHE A 13 -7.76 -2.39 -14.08
CA PHE A 13 -7.01 -2.04 -12.87
C PHE A 13 -5.71 -1.28 -13.15
N LYS A 14 -5.57 -0.63 -14.31
CA LYS A 14 -4.34 0.09 -14.69
C LYS A 14 -3.92 1.20 -13.72
N GLY A 15 -4.82 1.69 -12.86
CA GLY A 15 -4.51 2.62 -11.76
C GLY A 15 -4.46 1.98 -10.35
N GLN A 16 -4.54 0.65 -10.25
CA GLN A 16 -4.67 -0.08 -8.98
C GLN A 16 -3.40 -0.78 -8.49
N GLN A 17 -2.27 -0.49 -9.11
CA GLN A 17 -0.97 -1.05 -8.72
C GLN A 17 -0.06 0.08 -8.27
N LEU A 18 0.85 -0.23 -7.35
CA LEU A 18 1.84 0.72 -6.85
C LEU A 18 3.10 -0.05 -6.49
N GLU A 19 4.24 0.36 -7.03
CA GLU A 19 5.50 -0.33 -6.79
C GLU A 19 6.00 -0.12 -5.36
N PRO A 20 6.73 -1.08 -4.77
CA PRO A 20 7.25 -0.95 -3.41
C PRO A 20 8.12 0.29 -3.18
N LEU A 21 8.99 0.64 -4.13
CA LEU A 21 9.83 1.83 -4.03
C LEU A 21 9.01 3.11 -4.13
N GLU A 22 8.02 3.16 -5.02
CA GLU A 22 7.10 4.30 -5.13
C GLU A 22 6.32 4.51 -3.83
N PHE A 23 5.81 3.42 -3.24
CA PHE A 23 5.13 3.45 -1.94
C PHE A 23 6.06 3.97 -0.84
N CYS A 24 7.30 3.46 -0.76
CA CYS A 24 8.27 3.92 0.23
C CYS A 24 8.68 5.38 0.02
N HIS A 25 8.89 5.83 -1.22
CA HIS A 25 9.22 7.23 -1.53
C HIS A 25 8.12 8.18 -1.07
N LYS A 26 6.86 7.77 -1.23
CA LYS A 26 5.71 8.58 -0.84
C LYS A 26 5.53 8.68 0.67
N TRP A 27 5.70 7.57 1.39
CA TRP A 27 5.29 7.47 2.79
C TRP A 27 6.45 7.54 3.80
N LEU A 28 7.71 7.42 3.35
CA LEU A 28 8.87 7.66 4.21
C LEU A 28 9.36 9.10 4.07
N LYS A 29 9.22 9.86 5.15
CA LYS A 29 9.75 11.23 5.24
C LYS A 29 11.25 11.24 5.52
N MET A 30 11.72 10.30 6.35
CA MET A 30 13.14 10.09 6.65
C MET A 30 13.39 8.62 7.00
N PRO A 31 14.59 8.08 6.74
CA PRO A 31 15.62 8.67 5.85
C PRO A 31 15.11 8.82 4.40
N ALA A 32 15.79 9.64 3.60
CA ALA A 32 15.49 9.89 2.20
C ALA A 32 16.12 8.83 1.27
N PRO A 33 15.67 8.70 0.01
CA PRO A 33 16.26 7.76 -0.94
C PRO A 33 17.75 8.02 -1.14
N GLY A 34 18.56 6.96 -1.07
CA GLY A 34 20.02 7.04 -1.14
C GLY A 34 20.71 7.26 0.20
N GLU A 35 19.98 7.62 1.27
CA GLU A 35 20.57 7.73 2.60
C GLU A 35 20.73 6.36 3.27
N ARG A 36 21.72 6.28 4.16
CA ARG A 36 21.97 5.08 4.96
C ARG A 36 20.73 4.72 5.77
N GLY A 37 20.30 3.47 5.65
CA GLY A 37 19.14 2.95 6.38
C GLY A 37 17.81 3.07 5.62
N TYR A 38 17.76 3.78 4.48
CA TYR A 38 16.56 3.88 3.65
C TYR A 38 15.93 2.52 3.34
N TYR A 39 16.72 1.60 2.81
CA TYR A 39 16.27 0.26 2.47
C TYR A 39 15.63 -0.47 3.67
N LYS A 40 16.28 -0.46 4.84
CA LYS A 40 15.78 -1.16 6.03
C LYS A 40 14.50 -0.53 6.57
N THR A 41 14.35 0.78 6.47
CA THR A 41 13.11 1.47 6.84
C THR A 41 11.99 1.17 5.84
N CYS A 42 12.30 1.12 4.55
CA CYS A 42 11.37 0.70 3.50
C CYS A 42 10.88 -0.73 3.70
N VAL A 43 11.78 -1.68 4.00
CA VAL A 43 11.42 -3.07 4.36
C VAL A 43 10.39 -3.11 5.51
N LYS A 44 10.61 -2.34 6.58
CA LYS A 44 9.69 -2.30 7.73
C LYS A 44 8.32 -1.73 7.36
N LEU A 45 8.32 -0.66 6.55
CA LEU A 45 7.08 -0.04 6.08
C LEU A 45 6.28 -0.99 5.18
N LEU A 46 6.93 -1.65 4.23
CA LEU A 46 6.31 -2.63 3.33
C LEU A 46 5.78 -3.85 4.09
N ALA A 47 6.53 -4.35 5.07
CA ALA A 47 6.09 -5.42 5.95
C ALA A 47 4.78 -5.04 6.67
N LYS A 48 4.71 -3.82 7.22
CA LYS A 48 3.49 -3.30 7.85
C LYS A 48 2.33 -3.17 6.87
N ALA A 49 2.57 -2.59 5.69
CA ALA A 49 1.54 -2.36 4.67
C ALA A 49 0.97 -3.65 4.08
N THR A 50 1.79 -4.70 4.00
CA THR A 50 1.41 -5.98 3.39
C THR A 50 0.99 -7.05 4.39
N GLY A 51 1.25 -6.85 5.69
CA GLY A 51 1.04 -7.86 6.73
C GLY A 51 2.06 -9.00 6.69
N LEU A 52 3.12 -8.89 5.89
CA LEU A 52 4.15 -9.91 5.74
C LEU A 52 5.33 -9.67 6.70
N SER A 53 6.17 -10.70 6.88
CA SER A 53 7.38 -10.55 7.68
C SER A 53 8.42 -9.68 6.97
N ALA A 54 9.21 -8.91 7.73
CA ALA A 54 10.34 -8.15 7.18
C ALA A 54 11.33 -9.06 6.42
N ARG A 55 11.55 -10.29 6.91
CA ARG A 55 12.39 -11.29 6.24
C ARG A 55 11.85 -11.67 4.86
N THR A 56 10.53 -11.83 4.74
CA THR A 56 9.87 -12.11 3.45
C THR A 56 10.09 -10.96 2.47
N VAL A 57 9.90 -9.72 2.93
CA VAL A 57 10.09 -8.51 2.12
C VAL A 57 11.56 -8.36 1.68
N GLU A 58 12.52 -8.62 2.57
CA GLU A 58 13.95 -8.63 2.21
C GLU A 58 14.28 -9.67 1.15
N GLY A 59 13.56 -10.79 1.13
CA GLY A 59 13.71 -11.84 0.13
C GLY A 59 13.30 -11.44 -1.28
N TRP A 60 12.64 -10.28 -1.47
CA TRP A 60 12.25 -9.79 -2.80
C TRP A 60 13.42 -9.16 -3.58
N GLY A 61 14.56 -8.92 -2.93
CA GLY A 61 15.72 -8.27 -3.52
C GLY A 61 15.81 -6.77 -3.20
N SER A 62 16.93 -6.15 -3.56
CA SER A 62 17.25 -4.76 -3.20
C SER A 62 16.34 -3.72 -3.85
N ASP A 63 15.78 -4.05 -5.01
CA ASP A 63 14.79 -3.27 -5.76
C ASP A 63 13.36 -3.80 -5.59
N PHE A 64 13.20 -4.83 -4.74
CA PHE A 64 11.98 -5.58 -4.52
C PHE A 64 11.40 -6.28 -5.75
N SER A 65 12.14 -6.42 -6.85
CA SER A 65 11.64 -6.98 -8.13
C SER A 65 10.98 -8.36 -8.01
N ASN A 66 11.43 -9.21 -7.08
CA ASN A 66 10.87 -10.54 -6.87
C ASN A 66 9.61 -10.57 -5.97
N ARG A 67 8.97 -9.42 -5.70
CA ARG A 67 7.69 -9.38 -4.99
C ARG A 67 6.60 -10.14 -5.78
N PRO A 68 5.70 -10.89 -5.13
CA PRO A 68 4.51 -11.42 -5.78
C PRO A 68 3.59 -10.32 -6.34
N ASP A 69 2.93 -10.55 -7.48
CA ASP A 69 2.12 -9.53 -8.16
C ASP A 69 1.00 -8.93 -7.29
N TYR A 70 0.41 -9.73 -6.39
CA TYR A 70 -0.66 -9.25 -5.50
C TYR A 70 -0.19 -8.11 -4.59
N VAL A 71 1.12 -8.00 -4.33
CA VAL A 71 1.70 -6.95 -3.48
C VAL A 71 1.39 -5.57 -4.06
N LEU A 72 1.42 -5.41 -5.38
CA LEU A 72 1.17 -4.13 -6.02
C LEU A 72 -0.24 -3.59 -5.72
N THR A 73 -1.24 -4.48 -5.78
CA THR A 73 -2.62 -4.14 -5.44
C THR A 73 -2.80 -3.89 -3.94
N THR A 74 -2.12 -4.66 -3.09
CA THR A 74 -2.14 -4.45 -1.63
C THR A 74 -1.55 -3.10 -1.26
N LEU A 75 -0.40 -2.74 -1.81
CA LEU A 75 0.24 -1.45 -1.57
C LEU A 75 -0.63 -0.29 -2.05
N LYS A 76 -1.33 -0.45 -3.18
CA LYS A 76 -2.26 0.59 -3.63
C LYS A 76 -3.44 0.78 -2.67
N LYS A 77 -3.99 -0.30 -2.11
CA LYS A 77 -5.06 -0.21 -1.11
C LYS A 77 -4.57 0.50 0.15
N GLU A 78 -3.39 0.15 0.65
CA GLU A 78 -2.81 0.82 1.82
C GLU A 78 -2.49 2.30 1.54
N ASP A 79 -2.00 2.62 0.34
CA ASP A 79 -1.78 4.00 -0.12
C ASP A 79 -3.08 4.84 -0.05
N THR A 80 -4.20 4.26 -0.51
CA THR A 80 -5.51 4.91 -0.39
C THR A 80 -5.93 5.11 1.07
N ILE A 81 -5.75 4.09 1.92
CA ILE A 81 -6.09 4.19 3.35
C ILE A 81 -5.25 5.28 4.03
N LEU A 82 -3.96 5.35 3.74
CA LEU A 82 -3.06 6.36 4.31
C LEU A 82 -3.43 7.77 3.85
N GLN A 83 -3.78 7.97 2.57
CA GLN A 83 -4.30 9.26 2.09
C GLN A 83 -5.57 9.67 2.81
N ILE A 84 -6.51 8.75 2.98
CA ILE A 84 -7.75 9.04 3.74
C ILE A 84 -7.40 9.46 5.17
N ARG A 85 -6.45 8.79 5.83
CA ARG A 85 -5.99 9.16 7.18
C ARG A 85 -5.34 10.54 7.24
N GLU A 86 -4.67 10.98 6.18
CA GLU A 86 -4.10 12.34 6.13
C GLU A 86 -5.17 13.42 5.90
N LEU A 87 -6.22 13.09 5.13
CA LEU A 87 -7.31 14.02 4.81
C LEU A 87 -8.32 14.16 5.95
N VAL A 88 -8.56 13.09 6.69
CA VAL A 88 -9.56 13.06 7.75
C VAL A 88 -8.93 13.54 9.06
N LYS A 89 -9.36 14.70 9.56
CA LYS A 89 -9.02 15.11 10.92
C LYS A 89 -9.83 14.29 11.90
N LYS A 90 -9.23 13.93 13.03
CA LYS A 90 -9.91 13.17 14.09
C LYS A 90 -11.16 13.89 14.62
N SER A 91 -11.19 15.22 14.55
CA SER A 91 -12.35 16.06 14.89
C SER A 91 -13.56 15.83 13.97
N ASP A 92 -13.32 15.45 12.72
CA ASP A 92 -14.37 15.33 11.72
C ASP A 92 -15.06 13.96 11.85
N LEU A 93 -14.45 13.01 12.57
CA LEU A 93 -14.99 11.67 12.83
C LEU A 93 -15.83 11.59 14.10
N SER A 94 -15.67 12.52 15.05
CA SER A 94 -16.47 12.52 16.29
C SER A 94 -17.95 12.82 16.04
N GLU A 95 -18.31 13.37 14.88
CA GLU A 95 -19.71 13.58 14.48
C GLU A 95 -20.39 12.29 13.99
N PHE A 96 -19.64 11.23 13.74
CA PHE A 96 -20.14 9.98 13.13
C PHE A 96 -19.94 8.74 14.02
N ILE A 97 -19.30 8.90 15.17
CA ILE A 97 -19.03 7.81 16.12
C ILE A 97 -19.62 8.25 17.46
N ASP A 98 -20.76 7.66 17.83
CA ASP A 98 -21.40 7.80 19.16
C ASP A 98 -20.51 7.25 20.28
#